data_AF-A0A0S1SEH1-F1
#
_entry.id   AF-A0A0S1SEH1-F1
#
_cell.length_a   1.000
_cell.length_b   1.000
_cell.length_c   1.000
_cell.angle_alpha   90.00
_cell.angle_beta   90.00
_cell.angle_gamma   90.00
#
_symmetry.space_group_name_H-M   'P 1'
#
loop_
_entity.id
_entity.type
_entity.pdbx_description
1 polymer ?
#
loop_
_entity_poly.entity_id
_entity_poly.type
_entity_poly.pdbx_seq_one_letter_code
_entity_poly.pdbx_strand_id
1 'polypeptide(L)' 'MEKISVDFLSTLFVWQSLFLASIGFLVYCLIDILKNKFVQNDKIVWLLVVILLPILGSVLYVSIGRKKKLRQN' A
#
# COMPACT_ATOMS: atom_id res chain seq x y z
N MET A 1 -18.14 -30.49 21.74
CA MET A 1 -17.05 -30.57 20.74
C MET A 1 -17.35 -29.76 19.49
N GLU A 2 -18.59 -29.67 19.03
CA GLU A 2 -18.96 -28.99 17.76
C GLU A 2 -18.79 -27.46 17.76
N LYS A 3 -19.00 -26.78 18.89
CA LYS A 3 -18.85 -25.31 18.99
C LYS A 3 -17.41 -24.84 18.71
N ILE A 4 -16.44 -25.55 19.26
CA ILE A 4 -15.01 -25.22 19.11
C ILE A 4 -14.58 -25.25 17.64
N SER A 5 -15.15 -26.17 16.86
CA SER A 5 -14.85 -26.32 15.43
C SER A 5 -15.36 -25.14 14.60
N VAL A 6 -16.57 -24.66 14.89
CA VAL A 6 -17.22 -23.57 14.11
C VAL A 6 -16.64 -22.20 14.45
N ASP A 7 -16.21 -21.99 15.69
CA ASP A 7 -15.56 -20.74 16.13
C ASP A 7 -14.19 -20.56 15.45
N PHE A 8 -13.47 -21.67 15.24
CA PHE A 8 -12.16 -21.67 14.57
C PHE A 8 -12.29 -21.32 13.08
N LEU A 9 -13.22 -21.97 12.36
CA LEU A 9 -13.53 -21.66 10.97
C LEU A 9 -13.91 -20.18 10.80
N SER A 10 -14.80 -19.68 11.67
CA SER A 10 -15.27 -18.29 11.62
C SER A 10 -14.13 -17.29 11.81
N THR A 11 -13.23 -17.56 12.75
CA THR A 11 -12.05 -16.71 12.98
C THR A 11 -11.10 -16.70 11.77
N LEU A 12 -10.88 -17.85 11.14
CA LEU A 12 -10.03 -17.96 9.96
C LEU A 12 -10.57 -17.16 8.76
N PHE A 13 -11.88 -17.24 8.50
CA PHE A 13 -12.50 -16.47 7.41
C PHE A 13 -12.37 -14.96 7.62
N VAL A 14 -12.56 -14.49 8.85
CA VAL A 14 -12.37 -13.06 9.19
C VAL A 14 -10.92 -12.63 8.98
N TRP A 15 -9.96 -13.45 9.44
CA TRP A 15 -8.53 -13.16 9.29
C TRP A 15 -8.09 -13.13 7.83
N GLN A 16 -8.59 -14.07 7.04
CA GLN A 16 -8.28 -14.18 5.60
C GLN A 16 -8.85 -13.00 4.81
N SER A 17 -10.07 -12.56 5.13
CA SER A 17 -10.67 -11.36 4.54
C SER A 17 -9.87 -10.10 4.85
N LEU A 18 -9.41 -9.95 6.10
CA LEU A 18 -8.57 -8.82 6.52
C LEU A 18 -7.23 -8.78 5.79
N PHE A 19 -6.61 -9.95 5.61
CA PHE A 19 -5.34 -10.09 4.89
C PHE A 19 -5.49 -9.73 3.41
N LEU A 20 -6.58 -10.19 2.79
CA LEU A 20 -6.88 -9.91 1.38
C LEU A 20 -7.17 -8.42 1.15
N ALA A 21 -7.90 -7.78 2.06
CA ALA A 21 -8.15 -6.33 2.03
C ALA A 21 -6.84 -5.53 2.16
N SER A 22 -5.92 -5.96 3.03
CA SER A 22 -4.61 -5.32 3.21
C SER A 22 -3.76 -5.39 1.93
N ILE A 23 -3.74 -6.54 1.26
CA ILE A 23 -3.05 -6.71 -0.02
C ILE A 23 -3.72 -5.87 -1.12
N GLY A 24 -5.05 -5.86 -1.17
CA GLY A 24 -5.81 -5.06 -2.13
C GLY A 24 -5.53 -3.56 -1.99
N PHE A 25 -5.43 -3.07 -0.76
CA PHE A 25 -5.05 -1.67 -0.48
C PHE A 25 -3.62 -1.35 -0.93
N LEU A 26 -2.69 -2.29 -0.73
CA LEU A 26 -1.31 -2.17 -1.21
C LEU A 26 -1.25 -2.05 -2.73
N VAL A 27 -2.00 -2.92 -3.43
CA VAL A 27 -2.10 -2.90 -4.91
C VAL A 27 -2.77 -1.62 -5.40
N TYR A 28 -3.82 -1.14 -4.72
CA TYR A 28 -4.49 0.11 -5.06
C TYR A 28 -3.53 1.32 -4.96
N CYS A 29 -2.76 1.43 -3.86
CA CYS A 29 -1.71 2.46 -3.73
C CYS A 29 -0.65 2.33 -4.83
N LEU A 30 -0.28 1.10 -5.21
CA LEU A 30 0.66 0.82 -6.29
C LEU A 30 0.15 1.34 -7.64
N ILE A 31 -1.13 1.07 -7.94
CA ILE A 31 -1.79 1.52 -9.17
C ILE A 31 -1.90 3.05 -9.18
N ASP A 32 -2.21 3.69 -8.05
CA ASP A 32 -2.28 5.16 -7.96
C ASP A 32 -0.93 5.81 -8.27
N ILE A 33 0.17 5.26 -7.72
CA ILE A 33 1.55 5.72 -7.99
C ILE A 33 1.93 5.47 -9.45
N LEU A 34 1.53 4.32 -10.03
CA LEU A 34 1.77 3.99 -11.44
C LEU A 34 0.95 4.87 -12.39
N LYS A 35 -0.26 5.28 -12.01
CA LYS A 35 -1.14 6.09 -12.86
C LYS A 35 -0.80 7.58 -12.80
N ASN A 36 -0.19 8.05 -11.70
CA ASN A 36 0.29 9.43 -11.57
C ASN A 36 1.67 9.58 -12.23
N LYS A 37 1.81 10.47 -13.24
CA LYS A 37 3.07 10.64 -13.99
C LYS A 37 4.14 11.33 -13.14
N PHE A 38 5.11 10.57 -12.65
CA PHE A 38 6.40 11.07 -12.16
C PHE A 38 7.49 10.78 -13.20
N VAL A 39 8.49 11.67 -13.26
CA VAL A 39 9.67 11.55 -14.15
C VAL A 39 10.38 10.23 -13.86
N GLN A 40 10.71 9.48 -14.91
CA GLN A 40 10.94 8.02 -14.96
C GLN A 40 11.67 7.39 -13.74
N ASN A 41 12.74 7.99 -13.22
CA ASN A 41 13.50 7.45 -12.08
C ASN A 41 12.85 7.68 -10.72
N ASP A 42 12.22 8.83 -10.49
CA ASP A 42 11.65 9.17 -9.18
C ASP A 42 10.39 8.35 -8.88
N LYS A 43 9.72 7.85 -9.93
CA LYS A 43 8.53 7.02 -9.82
C LYS A 43 8.81 5.66 -9.16
N ILE A 44 9.91 5.02 -9.55
CA ILE A 44 10.30 3.69 -9.04
C ILE A 44 10.81 3.80 -7.60
N VAL A 45 11.55 4.86 -7.27
CA VAL A 45 12.04 5.11 -5.90
C VAL A 45 10.86 5.31 -4.94
N TRP A 46 9.85 6.10 -5.32
CA TRP A 46 8.66 6.29 -4.50
C TRP A 46 7.81 5.01 -4.37
N LEU A 47 7.73 4.22 -5.45
CA LEU A 47 7.04 2.94 -5.43
C LEU A 47 7.69 1.98 -4.42
N LEU A 48 9.02 1.88 -4.44
CA LEU A 48 9.78 0.98 -3.57
C LEU A 48 9.68 1.40 -2.10
N VAL A 49 9.73 2.71 -1.82
CA VAL A 49 9.60 3.27 -0.46
C VAL A 49 8.20 3.06 0.12
N VAL A 50 7.14 3.19 -0.68
CA VAL A 50 5.77 2.93 -0.23
C VAL A 50 5.50 1.43 -0.06
N ILE A 51 6.13 0.57 -0.88
CA ILE A 51 6.07 -0.89 -0.69
C ILE A 51 6.80 -1.32 0.59
N LEU A 52 8.02 -0.83 0.81
CA LEU A 52 8.84 -1.23 1.96
C LEU A 52 8.36 -0.61 3.26
N LEU A 53 7.81 0.61 3.18
CA LEU A 53 7.27 1.32 4.33
C LEU A 53 5.93 1.99 3.96
N PRO A 54 4.79 1.31 4.10
CA PRO A 54 3.49 1.87 3.69
C PRO A 54 3.11 3.15 4.46
N ILE A 55 3.42 3.20 5.76
CA ILE A 55 3.10 4.37 6.61
C ILE A 55 4.16 5.47 6.43
N LEU A 56 5.44 5.15 6.58
CA LEU A 56 6.51 6.16 6.46
C LEU A 56 6.70 6.63 5.02
N GLY A 57 6.52 5.74 4.04
CA GLY A 57 6.66 6.04 2.63
C GLY A 57 5.57 6.95 2.08
N SER A 58 4.34 6.85 2.58
CA SER A 58 3.27 7.79 2.23
C SER A 58 3.51 9.18 2.84
N VAL A 59 3.98 9.26 4.10
CA VAL A 59 4.37 10.53 4.75
C VAL A 59 5.54 11.20 4.03
N LEU A 60 6.56 10.42 3.69
CA LEU A 60 7.71 10.88 2.90
C LEU A 60 7.25 11.37 1.52
N TYR A 61 6.31 10.67 0.85
CA TYR A 61 5.82 11.04 -0.49
C TYR A 61 5.14 12.40 -0.48
N VAL A 62 4.29 12.62 0.52
CA VAL A 62 3.59 13.89 0.70
C VAL A 62 4.58 15.02 1.03
N SER A 63 5.61 14.74 1.84
CA SER A 63 6.57 15.74 2.30
C SER A 63 7.63 16.11 1.26
N ILE A 64 8.13 15.14 0.50
CA ILE A 64 9.30 15.27 -0.38
C ILE A 64 8.91 15.08 -1.85
N GLY A 65 8.10 14.06 -2.15
CA GLY A 65 7.68 13.71 -3.53
C GLY A 65 6.86 14.81 -4.20
N ARG A 66 5.99 15.49 -3.44
CA ARG A 66 5.22 16.66 -3.92
C ARG A 66 6.11 17.86 -4.26
N LYS A 67 7.20 18.07 -3.53
CA LYS A 67 8.12 19.20 -3.75
C LYS A 67 8.98 19.02 -5.00
N LYS A 68 9.36 17.78 -5.31
CA LYS A 68 10.09 17.43 -6.55
C LYS A 68 9.25 17.58 -7.83
N LYS A 69 7.91 17.54 -7.73
CA LYS A 69 7.00 17.71 -8.89
C LYS A 69 7.00 19.14 -9.47
N LEU A 70 7.59 20.13 -8.77
CA LEU A 70 7.51 21.56 -9.12
C LEU A 70 8.86 22.25 -9.42
N ARG A 71 9.97 21.52 -9.50
CA ARG A 71 11.24 22.12 -9.93
C ARG A 71 11.64 21.64 -11.31
N GLN A 72 10.79 21.96 -12.29
CA GLN A 72 11.26 22.21 -13.65
C GLN A 72 11.51 23.72 -13.73
N ASN A 73 12.73 24.12 -13.40
CA ASN A 73 13.30 25.39 -13.81
C ASN A 73 14.61 25.07 -14.51
#